data_AF-X1UL63-F1
#
_entry.id   AF-X1UL63-F1
#
_cell.length_a   1.000
_cell.length_b   1.000
_cell.length_c   1.000
_cell.angle_alpha   90.00
_cell.angle_beta   90.00
_cell.angle_gamma   90.00
#
_symmetry.space_group_name_H-M   'P 1'
#
loop_
_entity.id
_entity.type
_entity.pdbx_description
1 polymer ?
#
loop_
_entity_poly.entity_id
_entity_poly.type
_entity_poly.pdbx_seq_one_letter_code
_entity_poly.pdbx_strand_id
1 'polypeptide(L)'
;MTAIPAKVAGVKEVILVTPPRGQGTIPPPTLVAADMAQVDRIFSVGGAQAIGALAFDTASIPKVDKICGPGNIFVVLAKKLVYGVVDIDGLQGPSEVLIIADEGANPEYCAADLLAQAEHDPLA
;
A
#
# COMPACT_ATOMS: atom_id res chain seq x y z
N MET A 1 1.71 -5.39 5.47
CA MET A 1 0.31 -5.21 5.89
C MET A 1 -0.71 -5.86 4.96
N THR A 2 -0.63 -5.70 3.64
CA THR A 2 -1.68 -6.17 2.70
C THR A 2 -1.62 -7.66 2.34
N ALA A 3 -0.42 -8.24 2.20
CA ALA A 3 -0.26 -9.63 1.74
C ALA A 3 -0.68 -10.68 2.79
N ILE A 4 -0.36 -10.46 4.06
CA ILE A 4 -0.67 -11.42 5.14
C ILE A 4 -2.19 -11.68 5.25
N PRO A 5 -3.08 -10.66 5.33
CA PRO A 5 -4.53 -10.89 5.33
C PRO A 5 -5.02 -11.63 4.09
N ALA A 6 -4.46 -11.35 2.91
CA ALA A 6 -4.84 -12.05 1.68
C ALA A 6 -4.52 -13.55 1.76
N LYS A 7 -3.33 -13.91 2.29
CA LYS A 7 -2.97 -15.31 2.49
C LYS A 7 -3.82 -16.00 3.56
N VAL A 8 -4.08 -15.34 4.68
CA VAL A 8 -4.98 -15.87 5.72
C VAL A 8 -6.40 -16.09 5.16
N ALA A 9 -6.87 -15.22 4.26
CA ALA A 9 -8.16 -15.36 3.58
C ALA A 9 -8.18 -16.45 2.49
N GLY A 10 -7.05 -17.11 2.20
CA GLY A 10 -6.97 -18.17 1.19
C GLY A 10 -6.93 -17.66 -0.25
N VAL A 11 -6.48 -16.42 -0.48
CA VAL A 11 -6.28 -15.89 -1.84
C VAL A 11 -5.22 -16.73 -2.55
N LYS A 12 -5.58 -17.24 -3.74
CA LYS A 12 -4.74 -18.19 -4.51
C LYS A 12 -3.50 -17.55 -5.11
N GLU A 13 -3.59 -16.29 -5.55
CA GLU A 13 -2.49 -15.54 -6.15
C GLU A 13 -2.46 -14.12 -5.56
N VAL A 14 -1.37 -13.79 -4.91
CA VAL A 14 -1.07 -12.48 -4.32
C VAL A 14 0.07 -11.86 -5.11
N ILE A 15 -0.24 -10.77 -5.80
CA ILE A 15 0.70 -10.02 -6.63
C ILE A 15 1.12 -8.75 -5.91
N LEU A 16 2.43 -8.51 -5.82
CA LEU A 16 3.02 -7.26 -5.34
C LEU A 16 3.54 -6.44 -6.53
N VAL A 17 3.07 -5.21 -6.65
CA VAL A 17 3.70 -4.18 -7.49
C VAL A 17 4.41 -3.18 -6.58
N THR A 18 5.66 -2.86 -6.88
CA THR A 18 6.42 -1.86 -6.14
C THR A 18 7.30 -1.06 -7.10
N PRO A 19 7.35 0.28 -7.00
CA PRO A 19 8.19 1.08 -7.87
C PRO A 19 9.66 0.69 -7.68
N PRO A 20 10.43 0.58 -8.78
CA PRO A 20 11.88 0.37 -8.70
C PRO A 20 12.57 1.57 -8.05
N ARG A 21 13.68 1.30 -7.38
CA ARG A 21 14.75 2.27 -7.12
C ARG A 21 15.51 2.58 -8.42
N GLY A 22 16.50 3.47 -8.32
CA GLY A 22 17.48 3.64 -9.39
C GLY A 22 18.04 2.30 -9.88
N GLN A 23 18.26 2.19 -11.20
CA GLN A 23 18.70 0.97 -11.89
C GLN A 23 17.70 -0.21 -11.85
N GLY A 24 16.42 0.02 -11.52
CA GLY A 24 15.38 -1.02 -11.63
C GLY A 24 15.27 -1.96 -10.42
N THR A 25 16.03 -1.71 -9.36
CA THR A 25 16.12 -2.61 -8.18
C THR A 25 14.97 -2.40 -7.19
N ILE A 26 14.56 -3.46 -6.49
CA ILE A 26 13.57 -3.37 -5.42
C ILE A 26 14.31 -3.32 -4.06
N PRO A 27 13.85 -2.50 -3.08
CA PRO A 27 14.41 -2.53 -1.73
C PRO A 27 14.50 -3.97 -1.17
N PRO A 28 15.67 -4.43 -0.69
CA PRO A 28 15.78 -5.78 -0.11
C PRO A 28 14.79 -6.06 1.04
N PRO A 29 14.48 -5.11 1.95
CA PRO A 29 13.46 -5.34 2.98
C PRO A 29 12.07 -5.63 2.41
N THR A 30 11.70 -5.00 1.28
CA THR A 30 10.44 -5.28 0.60
C THR A 30 10.40 -6.70 0.06
N LEU A 31 11.50 -7.19 -0.50
CA LEU A 31 11.60 -8.57 -1.02
C LEU A 31 11.53 -9.60 0.11
N VAL A 32 12.25 -9.37 1.22
CA VAL A 32 12.20 -10.26 2.39
C VAL A 32 10.80 -10.27 3.01
N ALA A 33 10.16 -9.11 3.16
CA ALA A 33 8.80 -9.03 3.68
C ALA A 33 7.79 -9.72 2.75
N ALA A 34 7.97 -9.62 1.43
CA ALA A 34 7.13 -10.29 0.45
C ALA A 34 7.27 -11.82 0.53
N ASP A 35 8.51 -12.32 0.65
CA ASP A 35 8.80 -13.75 0.83
C ASP A 35 8.19 -14.29 2.13
N MET A 36 8.40 -13.60 3.25
CA MET A 36 7.80 -13.97 4.54
C MET A 36 6.27 -13.95 4.50
N ALA A 37 5.67 -13.03 3.75
CA ALA A 37 4.23 -12.96 3.54
C ALA A 37 3.73 -13.87 2.40
N GLN A 38 4.61 -14.68 1.82
CA GLN A 38 4.33 -15.67 0.77
C GLN A 38 3.76 -15.07 -0.53
N VAL A 39 4.10 -13.83 -0.86
CA VAL A 39 3.69 -13.19 -2.14
C VAL A 39 4.13 -14.06 -3.32
N ASP A 40 3.23 -14.33 -4.25
CA ASP A 40 3.47 -15.30 -5.33
C ASP A 40 4.28 -14.67 -6.47
N ARG A 41 4.04 -13.39 -6.77
CA ARG A 41 4.72 -12.67 -7.86
C ARG A 41 5.00 -11.22 -7.49
N ILE A 42 6.16 -10.74 -7.92
CA ILE A 42 6.59 -9.35 -7.68
C ILE A 42 6.91 -8.70 -9.01
N PHE A 43 6.38 -7.51 -9.24
CA PHE A 43 6.66 -6.69 -10.42
C PHE A 43 7.25 -5.35 -10.02
N SER A 44 8.35 -4.98 -10.68
CA SER A 44 9.07 -3.73 -10.46
C SER A 44 8.40 -2.58 -11.24
N VAL A 45 7.21 -2.18 -10.80
CA VAL A 45 6.39 -1.12 -11.39
C VAL A 45 5.56 -0.44 -10.29
N GLY A 46 5.29 0.86 -10.41
CA GLY A 46 4.46 1.61 -9.45
C GLY A 46 3.59 2.64 -10.15
N GLY A 47 2.90 3.48 -9.38
CA GLY A 47 2.08 4.56 -9.92
C GLY A 47 0.79 4.11 -10.60
N ALA A 48 0.14 5.03 -11.33
CA ALA A 48 -1.11 4.79 -12.02
C ALA A 48 -1.02 3.67 -13.07
N GLN A 49 0.14 3.54 -13.72
CA GLN A 49 0.41 2.50 -14.72
C GLN A 49 0.40 1.08 -14.12
N ALA A 50 0.85 0.92 -12.86
CA ALA A 50 0.78 -0.36 -12.17
C ALA A 50 -0.68 -0.73 -11.88
N ILE A 51 -1.49 0.25 -11.46
CA ILE A 51 -2.93 0.07 -11.22
C ILE A 51 -3.65 -0.31 -12.51
N GLY A 52 -3.34 0.37 -13.62
CA GLY A 52 -3.88 0.03 -14.93
C GLY A 52 -3.51 -1.39 -15.37
N ALA A 53 -2.25 -1.80 -15.21
CA ALA A 53 -1.81 -3.15 -15.54
C ALA A 53 -2.53 -4.23 -14.73
N LEU A 54 -2.73 -4.01 -13.43
CA LEU A 54 -3.47 -4.92 -12.56
C LEU A 54 -4.97 -4.97 -12.88
N ALA A 55 -5.55 -3.85 -13.34
CA ALA A 55 -6.98 -3.77 -13.65
C ALA A 55 -7.33 -4.37 -15.02
N PHE A 56 -6.46 -4.18 -16.02
CA PHE A 56 -6.77 -4.45 -17.42
C PHE A 56 -5.94 -5.55 -18.06
N ASP A 57 -5.02 -6.19 -17.32
CA ASP A 57 -3.98 -7.08 -17.84
C ASP A 57 -2.96 -6.42 -18.77
N THR A 58 -1.85 -7.13 -18.96
CA THR A 58 -0.78 -6.84 -19.93
C THR A 58 -0.15 -8.18 -20.35
N ALA A 59 0.83 -8.13 -21.26
CA ALA A 59 1.59 -9.32 -21.65
C ALA A 59 2.34 -10.01 -20.48
N SER A 60 2.64 -9.30 -19.38
CA SER A 60 3.45 -9.82 -18.27
C SER A 60 2.74 -9.79 -16.90
N ILE A 61 1.89 -8.80 -16.67
CA ILE A 61 1.10 -8.62 -15.43
C ILE A 61 -0.34 -9.06 -15.72
N PRO A 62 -0.85 -10.12 -15.07
CA PRO A 62 -2.23 -10.55 -15.25
C PRO A 62 -3.19 -9.59 -14.55
N LYS A 63 -4.45 -9.59 -15.00
CA LYS A 63 -5.54 -8.94 -14.27
C LYS A 63 -5.73 -9.57 -12.88
N VAL A 64 -6.05 -8.75 -11.89
CA VAL A 64 -6.45 -9.18 -10.54
C VAL A 64 -7.92 -8.85 -10.26
N ASP A 65 -8.50 -9.50 -9.25
CA ASP A 65 -9.89 -9.26 -8.83
C ASP A 65 -10.02 -8.06 -7.89
N LYS A 66 -8.99 -7.78 -7.08
CA LYS A 66 -8.98 -6.68 -6.11
C LYS A 66 -7.59 -6.06 -5.95
N ILE A 67 -7.54 -4.73 -5.91
CA ILE A 67 -6.32 -3.95 -5.68
C ILE A 67 -6.36 -3.34 -4.28
N CYS A 68 -5.35 -3.68 -3.47
CA CYS A 68 -5.20 -3.18 -2.10
C CYS A 68 -3.88 -2.43 -1.92
N GLY A 69 -3.87 -1.47 -1.00
CA GLY A 69 -2.68 -0.74 -0.60
C GLY A 69 -2.78 0.76 -0.86
N PRO A 70 -2.13 1.57 -0.01
CA PRO A 70 -2.08 3.01 -0.16
C PRO A 70 -1.15 3.40 -1.31
N GLY A 71 -1.24 4.67 -1.71
CA GLY A 71 -0.29 5.29 -2.62
C GLY A 71 -0.51 6.79 -2.67
N ASN A 72 0.33 7.48 -3.44
CA ASN A 72 0.15 8.91 -3.66
C ASN A 72 -1.16 9.22 -4.41
N ILE A 73 -1.46 10.51 -4.59
CA ILE A 73 -2.67 10.98 -5.28
C ILE A 73 -2.90 10.31 -6.65
N PHE A 74 -1.85 10.03 -7.42
CA PHE A 74 -1.97 9.40 -8.72
C PHE A 74 -2.44 7.95 -8.62
N VAL A 75 -1.94 7.20 -7.63
CA VAL A 75 -2.37 5.83 -7.36
C VAL A 75 -3.83 5.82 -6.90
N VAL A 76 -4.20 6.72 -5.98
CA VAL A 76 -5.58 6.81 -5.45
C VAL A 76 -6.57 7.19 -6.55
N LEU A 77 -6.23 8.17 -7.40
CA LEU A 77 -7.08 8.54 -8.54
C LEU A 77 -7.16 7.42 -9.59
N ALA A 78 -6.07 6.70 -9.86
CA ALA A 78 -6.10 5.55 -10.74
C ALA A 78 -7.01 4.44 -10.18
N LYS A 79 -6.92 4.11 -8.88
CA LYS A 79 -7.81 3.17 -8.20
C LYS A 79 -9.27 3.60 -8.34
N LYS A 80 -9.57 4.89 -8.16
CA LYS A 80 -10.90 5.45 -8.36
C LYS A 80 -11.42 5.25 -9.78
N LEU A 81 -10.57 5.47 -10.79
CA LEU A 81 -10.95 5.35 -12.20
C LEU A 81 -11.20 3.90 -12.64
N VAL A 82 -10.50 2.93 -12.05
CA VAL A 82 -10.66 1.50 -12.40
C VAL A 82 -11.68 0.77 -11.53
N TYR A 83 -12.23 1.43 -10.50
CA TYR A 83 -13.25 0.84 -9.64
C TYR A 83 -14.49 0.46 -10.46
N GLY A 84 -14.94 -0.78 -10.30
CA GLY A 84 -16.01 -1.39 -11.10
C GLY A 84 -15.50 -2.29 -12.24
N VAL A 85 -14.25 -2.09 -12.70
CA VAL A 85 -13.52 -3.07 -13.54
C VAL A 85 -12.77 -4.07 -12.67
N VAL A 86 -12.26 -3.58 -11.53
CA VAL A 86 -11.60 -4.31 -10.46
C VAL A 86 -12.06 -3.73 -9.12
N ASP A 87 -12.12 -4.56 -8.08
CA ASP A 87 -12.42 -4.07 -6.73
C ASP A 87 -11.23 -3.31 -6.15
N ILE A 88 -11.50 -2.38 -5.24
CA ILE A 88 -10.48 -1.68 -4.46
C ILE A 88 -10.79 -1.78 -2.97
N ASP A 89 -9.78 -1.69 -2.12
CA ASP A 89 -9.93 -1.64 -0.67
C ASP A 89 -10.51 -0.30 -0.16
N GLY A 90 -10.29 0.78 -0.89
CA GLY A 90 -10.80 2.12 -0.59
C GLY A 90 -9.99 3.22 -1.27
N LEU A 91 -10.41 4.47 -1.05
CA LEU A 91 -9.66 5.67 -1.41
C LEU A 91 -9.00 6.22 -0.16
N GLN A 92 -7.72 5.91 0.02
CA GLN A 92 -6.97 6.33 1.20
C GLN A 92 -6.62 7.83 1.11
N GLY A 93 -6.96 8.58 2.16
CA GLY A 93 -6.48 9.95 2.36
C GLY A 93 -5.11 9.98 3.04
N PRO A 94 -4.61 11.17 3.39
CA PRO A 94 -3.49 11.32 4.31
C PRO A 94 -3.78 10.56 5.61
N SER A 95 -2.73 10.01 6.24
CA SER A 95 -2.87 9.43 7.57
C SER A 95 -3.17 10.53 8.59
N GLU A 96 -3.83 10.16 9.69
CA GLU A 96 -4.16 11.08 10.79
C GLU A 96 -4.07 10.33 12.13
N VAL A 97 -3.85 11.08 13.21
CA VAL A 97 -3.89 10.58 14.58
C VAL A 97 -4.71 11.50 15.47
N LEU A 98 -5.56 10.93 16.33
CA LEU A 98 -6.29 11.66 17.36
C LEU A 98 -5.85 11.14 18.73
N ILE A 99 -5.31 12.04 19.56
CA ILE A 99 -4.91 11.72 20.93
C ILE A 99 -5.91 12.36 21.89
N ILE A 100 -6.52 11.53 22.75
CA ILE A 100 -7.35 11.97 23.87
C ILE A 100 -6.51 11.74 25.14
N ALA A 101 -6.14 12.82 25.81
CA ALA A 101 -5.30 12.81 27.00
C ALA A 101 -5.99 13.52 28.16
N ASP A 102 -5.93 12.92 29.35
CA ASP A 102 -6.40 13.53 30.59
C ASP A 102 -5.21 13.94 31.49
N GLU A 103 -5.48 14.32 32.73
CA GLU A 103 -4.48 14.75 33.70
C GLU A 103 -3.46 13.66 34.10
N GLY A 104 -3.75 12.39 33.83
CA GLY A 104 -2.84 11.27 34.10
C GLY A 104 -1.89 10.96 32.94
N ALA A 105 -2.10 11.55 31.77
CA ALA A 105 -1.27 11.28 30.60
C ALA A 105 0.13 11.89 30.72
N ASN A 106 1.15 11.15 30.29
CA ASN A 106 2.51 11.68 30.21
C ASN A 106 2.61 12.63 28.99
N PRO A 107 2.87 13.94 29.19
CA PRO A 107 2.91 14.91 28.09
C PRO A 107 4.02 14.63 27.07
N GLU A 108 5.14 14.02 27.48
CA GLU A 108 6.23 13.66 26.55
C GLU A 108 5.80 12.56 25.57
N TYR A 109 4.98 11.61 26.03
CA TYR A 109 4.47 10.54 25.17
C TYR A 109 3.42 11.05 24.20
N CYS A 110 2.51 11.92 24.67
CA CYS A 110 1.55 12.57 23.77
C CYS A 110 2.27 13.38 22.68
N ALA A 111 3.33 14.11 23.02
CA ALA A 111 4.12 14.85 22.04
C ALA A 111 4.84 13.91 21.05
N ALA A 112 5.41 12.81 21.55
CA ALA A 112 6.07 11.81 20.70
C ALA A 112 5.08 11.16 19.71
N ASP A 113 3.86 10.82 20.16
CA ASP A 113 2.82 10.23 19.33
C ASP A 113 2.34 11.19 18.23
N LEU A 114 2.20 12.49 18.54
CA LEU A 114 1.90 13.51 17.52
C LEU A 114 3.01 13.61 16.47
N LEU A 115 4.27 13.64 16.92
CA LEU A 115 5.42 13.75 16.02
C LEU A 115 5.59 12.50 15.14
N ALA A 116 5.33 11.31 15.68
CA ALA A 116 5.39 10.05 14.94
C ALA A 116 4.41 10.01 13.75
N GLN A 117 3.25 10.66 13.88
CA GLN A 117 2.33 10.81 12.76
C GLN A 117 2.78 11.93 11.80
N ALA A 118 3.20 13.08 12.34
CA ALA A 118 3.59 14.24 11.55
C ALA A 118 4.80 14.00 10.63
N GLU A 119 5.70 13.06 10.96
CA GLU A 119 6.84 12.72 10.11
C GLU A 119 6.46 11.96 8.83
N HIS A 120 5.24 11.43 8.74
CA HIS A 120 4.83 10.53 7.67
C HIS A 120 4.62 11.25 6.31
N ASP A 121 4.01 12.43 6.31
CA ASP A 121 3.73 13.21 5.10
C ASP A 121 3.51 14.70 5.46
N PRO A 122 3.84 15.67 4.59
CA PRO A 122 3.53 17.08 4.85
C PRO A 122 2.03 17.40 5.00
N LEU A 123 1.14 16.50 4.58
CA LEU A 123 -0.32 16.58 4.74
C LEU A 123 -0.85 15.70 5.89
N ALA A 124 0.03 15.05 6.66
CA ALA A 124 -0.29 14.21 7.81
C ALA A 124 -0.64 15.01 9.07
#